data_AF-A0A0D1M2N3-F1
#
_entry.id   AF-A0A0D1M2N3-F1
#
_cell.length_a   1.000
_cell.length_b   1.000
_cell.length_c   1.000
_cell.angle_alpha   90.00
_cell.angle_beta   90.00
_cell.angle_gamma   90.00
#
_symmetry.space_group_name_H-M   'P 1'
#
loop_
_entity.id
_entity.type
_entity.pdbx_description
1 polymer ?
#
loop_
_entity_poly.entity_id
_entity_poly.type
_entity_poly.pdbx_seq_one_letter_code
_entity_poly.pdbx_strand_id
1 'polypeptide(L)'
;MMRRRQVLAALGTGAASALAAPVFARTDDDQTIGAALDTAATLPPAQALDLLAPLSAAGAGTGRRLDLQAARAGLAIDVALTTASDAATRFSLQTQRVAGNDARLDVVARDLAAAKAALDARAMRLFDRLGIAGGTTGARFEALWRDPRWLFADDAAGREAAVAAMRATLATIRPQMPRLIGPLPAACLSVDVRPLDAAEIAAGKGGYRILPAPGVQGLYVVDLKDIRRRPRFSLPSVVAHELLPGHMAQMPLEALAHPHPLRLRYAAGFSEGWGVYAEMLMADAGLFSDPATMLGHIHWMLFRVTRGLADIDLHVRGVDTDRAAAHIRESLGESVYFAPIDRDVVRIASDPGLRAADAWVPLRITAARPRARQRWPQFHTPLLAFGRRRTEQIAG
;
A
#
# COMPACT_ATOMS: atom_id res chain seq x y z
N MET A 1 59.11 -5.89 10.30
CA MET A 1 58.88 -5.22 11.61
C MET A 1 58.36 -3.80 11.33
N MET A 2 57.29 -3.41 12.01
CA MET A 2 56.28 -2.42 11.60
C MET A 2 56.78 -0.97 11.37
N ARG A 3 56.25 -0.34 10.31
CA ARG A 3 56.29 1.11 10.05
C ARG A 3 55.13 1.80 10.79
N ARG A 4 55.44 2.80 11.62
CA ARG A 4 54.51 3.86 12.02
C ARG A 4 54.79 5.10 11.17
N ARG A 5 53.81 5.58 10.42
CA ARG A 5 53.72 6.99 10.02
C ARG A 5 52.30 7.48 10.30
N GLN A 6 52.24 8.49 11.15
CA GLN A 6 51.07 9.30 11.44
C GLN A 6 50.63 10.03 10.17
N VAL A 7 49.32 10.08 9.93
CA VAL A 7 48.70 11.06 9.03
C VAL A 7 47.62 11.76 9.83
N LEU A 8 47.84 13.06 10.04
CA LEU A 8 46.87 14.00 10.60
C LEU A 8 45.71 14.23 9.61
N ALA A 9 44.52 14.33 10.20
CA ALA A 9 43.35 15.11 9.82
C ALA A 9 43.30 15.74 8.41
N ALA A 10 42.35 15.25 7.61
CA ALA A 10 41.62 16.08 6.67
C ALA A 10 40.12 15.99 7.03
N LEU A 11 39.62 17.06 7.66
CA LEU A 11 38.20 17.33 7.83
C LEU A 11 37.60 17.57 6.45
N GLY A 12 37.07 16.52 5.84
CA GLY A 12 36.18 16.63 4.70
C GLY A 12 34.81 17.09 5.19
N THR A 13 34.53 18.37 4.99
CA THR A 13 33.20 18.98 5.05
C THR A 13 32.26 18.25 4.09
N GLY A 14 31.64 17.17 4.56
CA GLY A 14 30.49 16.57 3.90
C GLY A 14 29.32 17.55 4.02
N ALA A 15 29.18 18.42 3.02
CA ALA A 15 27.98 19.21 2.85
C ALA A 15 26.78 18.26 2.86
N ALA A 16 25.98 18.34 3.91
CA ALA A 16 24.63 17.82 3.89
C ALA A 16 23.88 18.63 2.83
N SER A 17 23.90 18.14 1.58
CA SER A 17 22.95 18.62 0.59
C SER A 17 21.56 18.26 1.10
N ALA A 18 20.92 19.23 1.75
CA ALA A 18 19.48 19.25 1.87
C ALA A 18 18.96 19.17 0.43
N LEU A 19 18.56 17.96 0.00
CA LEU A 19 17.75 17.81 -1.20
C LEU A 19 16.47 18.58 -0.92
N ALA A 20 16.43 19.85 -1.34
CA ALA A 20 15.20 20.60 -1.46
C ALA A 20 14.24 19.74 -2.28
N ALA A 21 12.98 19.68 -1.85
CA ALA A 21 11.94 19.07 -2.67
C ALA A 21 12.03 19.66 -4.08
N PRO A 22 11.96 18.85 -5.15
CA PRO A 22 12.03 19.38 -6.50
C PRO A 22 10.91 20.42 -6.67
N VAL A 23 11.29 21.69 -6.75
CA VAL A 23 10.37 22.76 -7.16
C VAL A 23 10.24 22.60 -8.67
N PHE A 24 9.19 21.91 -9.10
CA PHE A 24 8.90 21.77 -10.52
C PHE A 24 8.47 23.12 -11.07
N ALA A 25 9.26 23.69 -11.98
CA ALA A 25 8.91 24.94 -12.66
C ALA A 25 7.56 24.79 -13.37
N ARG A 26 6.66 25.74 -13.16
CA ARG A 26 5.34 25.76 -13.81
C ARG A 26 5.45 26.44 -15.17
N THR A 27 4.93 25.78 -16.19
CA THR A 27 4.79 26.31 -17.55
C THR A 27 3.46 27.05 -17.71
N ASP A 28 3.30 27.81 -18.80
CA ASP A 28 2.00 28.41 -19.14
C ASP A 28 0.92 27.33 -19.32
N ASP A 29 1.28 26.21 -19.97
CA ASP A 29 0.44 25.02 -20.08
C ASP A 29 0.02 24.48 -18.70
N ASP A 30 0.90 24.53 -17.68
CA ASP A 30 0.56 24.06 -16.34
C ASP A 30 -0.51 24.92 -15.65
N GLN A 31 -0.52 26.23 -15.95
CA GLN A 31 -1.52 27.16 -15.45
C GLN A 31 -2.85 26.95 -16.17
N THR A 32 -2.83 26.86 -17.50
CA THR A 32 -4.05 26.62 -18.31
C THR A 32 -4.73 25.31 -17.93
N ILE A 33 -3.98 24.21 -17.84
CA ILE A 33 -4.55 22.91 -17.44
C ILE A 33 -5.02 22.96 -15.97
N GLY A 34 -4.29 23.64 -15.09
CA GLY A 34 -4.68 23.82 -13.69
C GLY A 34 -6.06 24.48 -13.55
N ALA A 35 -6.24 25.64 -14.18
CA ALA A 35 -7.51 26.37 -14.15
C ALA A 35 -8.67 25.56 -14.76
N ALA A 36 -8.41 24.81 -15.83
CA ALA A 36 -9.41 23.94 -16.42
C ALA A 36 -9.79 22.77 -15.51
N LEU A 37 -8.83 22.18 -14.78
CA LEU A 37 -9.07 21.14 -13.79
C LEU A 37 -9.87 21.66 -12.59
N ASP A 38 -9.56 22.86 -12.09
CA ASP A 38 -10.31 23.51 -11.02
C ASP A 38 -11.78 23.74 -11.44
N THR A 39 -11.99 24.21 -12.68
CA THR A 39 -13.34 24.38 -13.25
C THR A 39 -14.04 23.03 -13.39
N ALA A 40 -13.37 22.04 -13.99
CA ALA A 40 -13.90 20.70 -14.20
C ALA A 40 -14.33 20.01 -12.88
N ALA A 41 -13.64 20.28 -11.77
CA ALA A 41 -13.98 19.72 -10.46
C ALA A 41 -15.36 20.15 -9.93
N THR A 42 -15.94 21.22 -10.50
CA THR A 42 -17.26 21.76 -10.12
C THR A 42 -18.37 21.40 -11.10
N LEU A 43 -18.04 20.79 -12.25
CA LEU A 43 -18.98 20.47 -13.32
C LEU A 43 -19.49 19.03 -13.23
N PRO A 44 -20.66 18.72 -13.82
CA PRO A 44 -21.09 17.34 -14.07
C PRO A 44 -20.06 16.57 -14.92
N PRO A 45 -19.89 15.24 -14.73
CA PRO A 45 -18.81 14.49 -15.37
C PRO A 45 -18.68 14.64 -16.88
N ALA A 46 -19.80 14.65 -17.62
CA ALA A 46 -19.79 14.82 -19.07
C ALA A 46 -19.26 16.21 -19.49
N GLN A 47 -19.76 17.28 -18.86
CA GLN A 47 -19.32 18.64 -19.14
C GLN A 47 -17.86 18.88 -18.76
N ALA A 48 -17.44 18.32 -17.62
CA ALA A 48 -16.04 18.33 -17.18
C ALA A 48 -15.14 17.61 -18.19
N LEU A 49 -15.58 16.47 -18.73
CA LEU A 49 -14.82 15.73 -19.74
C LEU A 49 -14.71 16.52 -21.05
N ASP A 50 -15.80 17.11 -21.52
CA ASP A 50 -15.83 17.94 -22.73
C ASP A 50 -14.89 19.15 -22.61
N LEU A 51 -14.88 19.81 -21.44
CA LEU A 51 -13.97 20.91 -21.14
C LEU A 51 -12.50 20.46 -21.20
N LEU A 52 -12.20 19.31 -20.61
CA LEU A 52 -10.83 18.82 -20.51
C LEU A 52 -10.34 18.16 -21.78
N ALA A 53 -11.19 17.56 -22.62
CA ALA A 53 -10.82 16.76 -23.79
C ALA A 53 -9.89 17.46 -24.81
N PRO A 54 -10.09 18.74 -25.19
CA PRO A 54 -9.27 19.37 -26.24
C PRO A 54 -7.89 19.86 -25.76
N LEU A 55 -7.62 19.90 -24.45
CA LEU A 55 -6.37 20.46 -23.93
C LEU A 55 -5.13 19.66 -24.37
N SER A 56 -4.10 20.34 -24.86
CA SER A 56 -2.80 19.68 -25.07
C SER A 56 -2.07 19.52 -23.74
N ALA A 57 -1.34 18.42 -23.59
CA ALA A 57 -0.46 18.16 -22.45
C ALA A 57 1.03 18.24 -22.84
N ALA A 58 1.34 18.63 -24.08
CA ALA A 58 2.69 18.48 -24.66
C ALA A 58 3.75 19.36 -23.97
N GLY A 59 3.41 20.61 -23.61
CA GLY A 59 4.31 21.52 -22.91
C GLY A 59 4.19 21.50 -21.38
N ALA A 60 3.17 20.84 -20.83
CA ALA A 60 2.92 20.76 -19.40
C ALA A 60 3.97 19.90 -18.66
N GLY A 61 4.24 20.20 -17.39
CA GLY A 61 5.11 19.41 -16.53
C GLY A 61 4.50 18.05 -16.18
N THR A 62 5.34 17.08 -15.80
CA THR A 62 4.91 15.68 -15.57
C THR A 62 3.74 15.55 -14.59
N GLY A 63 3.77 16.27 -13.46
CA GLY A 63 2.69 16.23 -12.47
C GLY A 63 1.35 16.67 -13.06
N ARG A 64 1.34 17.75 -13.86
CA ARG A 64 0.13 18.26 -14.48
C ARG A 64 -0.37 17.37 -15.63
N ARG A 65 0.54 16.78 -16.41
CA ARG A 65 0.17 15.75 -17.40
C ARG A 65 -0.55 14.57 -16.73
N LEU A 66 -0.02 14.10 -15.60
CA LEU A 66 -0.66 13.03 -14.81
C LEU A 66 -2.03 13.46 -14.27
N ASP A 67 -2.17 14.70 -13.80
CA ASP A 67 -3.47 15.24 -13.34
C ASP A 67 -4.52 15.20 -14.46
N LEU A 68 -4.19 15.75 -15.63
CA LEU A 68 -5.09 15.82 -16.78
C LEU A 68 -5.47 14.43 -17.29
N GLN A 69 -4.50 13.52 -17.41
CA GLN A 69 -4.74 12.14 -17.82
C GLN A 69 -5.66 11.41 -16.83
N ALA A 70 -5.40 11.52 -15.52
CA ALA A 70 -6.22 10.88 -14.51
C ALA A 70 -7.64 11.45 -14.47
N ALA A 71 -7.80 12.77 -14.60
CA ALA A 71 -9.09 13.43 -14.67
C ALA A 71 -9.91 12.96 -15.88
N ARG A 72 -9.33 12.97 -17.09
CA ARG A 72 -10.00 12.50 -18.31
C ARG A 72 -10.44 11.04 -18.21
N ALA A 73 -9.54 10.15 -17.79
CA ALA A 73 -9.85 8.74 -17.66
C ALA A 73 -10.95 8.49 -16.62
N GLY A 74 -10.85 9.12 -15.45
CA GLY A 74 -11.83 8.98 -14.37
C GLY A 74 -13.20 9.57 -14.70
N LEU A 75 -13.24 10.74 -15.35
CA LEU A 75 -14.49 11.37 -15.78
C LEU A 75 -15.19 10.55 -16.86
N ALA A 76 -14.45 9.98 -17.81
CA ALA A 76 -15.01 9.07 -18.81
C ALA A 76 -15.66 7.83 -18.15
N ILE A 77 -15.05 7.30 -17.09
CA ILE A 77 -15.63 6.21 -16.29
C ILE A 77 -16.88 6.69 -15.54
N ASP A 78 -16.85 7.87 -14.92
CA ASP A 78 -18.02 8.43 -14.24
C ASP A 78 -19.20 8.62 -15.22
N VAL A 79 -18.95 9.05 -16.46
CA VAL A 79 -19.96 9.12 -17.53
C VAL A 79 -20.49 7.74 -17.87
N ALA A 80 -19.61 6.75 -18.10
CA ALA A 80 -20.02 5.39 -18.44
C ALA A 80 -20.84 4.71 -17.33
N LEU A 81 -20.56 5.02 -16.05
CA LEU A 81 -21.32 4.52 -14.91
C LEU A 81 -22.77 4.99 -14.86
N THR A 82 -23.10 6.11 -15.54
CA THR A 82 -24.49 6.62 -15.60
C THR A 82 -25.40 5.76 -16.47
N THR A 83 -24.85 5.03 -17.44
CA THR A 83 -25.60 4.20 -18.39
C THR A 83 -25.35 2.70 -18.20
N ALA A 84 -24.34 2.30 -17.41
CA ALA A 84 -24.05 0.91 -17.12
C ALA A 84 -25.17 0.25 -16.32
N SER A 85 -25.84 -0.73 -16.94
CA SER A 85 -27.01 -1.42 -16.42
C SER A 85 -26.71 -2.77 -15.77
N ASP A 86 -25.71 -3.51 -16.26
CA ASP A 86 -25.35 -4.81 -15.71
C ASP A 86 -24.28 -4.72 -14.60
N ALA A 87 -24.35 -5.63 -13.63
CA ALA A 87 -23.50 -5.60 -12.44
C ALA A 87 -22.02 -5.80 -12.76
N ALA A 88 -21.68 -6.63 -13.76
CA ALA A 88 -20.30 -6.93 -14.13
C ALA A 88 -19.61 -5.71 -14.76
N THR A 89 -20.28 -5.02 -15.68
CA THR A 89 -19.80 -3.78 -16.29
C THR A 89 -19.65 -2.68 -15.24
N ARG A 90 -20.65 -2.48 -14.38
CA ARG A 90 -20.59 -1.49 -13.29
C ARG A 90 -19.40 -1.77 -12.36
N PHE A 91 -19.24 -3.02 -11.92
CA PHE A 91 -18.12 -3.43 -11.08
C PHE A 91 -16.77 -3.16 -11.75
N SER A 92 -16.61 -3.57 -13.02
CA SER A 92 -15.38 -3.33 -13.78
C SER A 92 -15.06 -1.84 -13.86
N LEU A 93 -16.05 -0.99 -14.16
CA LEU A 93 -15.89 0.46 -14.20
C LEU A 93 -15.51 1.02 -12.82
N GLN A 94 -16.13 0.55 -11.74
CA GLN A 94 -15.81 0.98 -10.37
C GLN A 94 -14.37 0.60 -9.95
N THR A 95 -13.90 -0.60 -10.29
CA THR A 95 -12.49 -0.98 -10.09
C THR A 95 -11.56 -0.11 -10.94
N GLN A 96 -11.86 0.11 -12.22
CA GLN A 96 -11.07 0.98 -13.10
C GLN A 96 -11.02 2.43 -12.62
N ARG A 97 -12.08 2.90 -11.97
CA ARG A 97 -12.18 4.26 -11.46
C ARG A 97 -11.13 4.56 -10.40
N VAL A 98 -10.82 3.59 -9.53
CA VAL A 98 -9.87 3.78 -8.42
C VAL A 98 -8.46 3.26 -8.74
N ALA A 99 -8.33 2.28 -9.64
CA ALA A 99 -7.05 1.68 -10.02
C ALA A 99 -6.51 2.24 -11.35
N GLY A 100 -7.20 1.95 -12.46
CA GLY A 100 -6.73 2.23 -13.80
C GLY A 100 -7.53 1.51 -14.89
N ASN A 101 -7.46 1.96 -16.13
CA ASN A 101 -8.30 1.41 -17.22
C ASN A 101 -8.01 -0.07 -17.52
N ASP A 102 -6.80 -0.54 -17.20
CA ASP A 102 -6.40 -1.94 -17.34
C ASP A 102 -6.98 -2.87 -16.26
N ALA A 103 -7.64 -2.32 -15.23
CA ALA A 103 -8.30 -3.07 -14.15
C ALA A 103 -9.66 -3.65 -14.58
N ARG A 104 -9.69 -4.37 -15.70
CA ARG A 104 -10.88 -5.06 -16.21
C ARG A 104 -11.22 -6.26 -15.33
N LEU A 105 -12.51 -6.53 -15.13
CA LEU A 105 -12.99 -7.62 -14.26
C LEU A 105 -12.33 -8.98 -14.57
N ASP A 106 -12.24 -9.38 -15.84
CA ASP A 106 -11.62 -10.64 -16.26
C ASP A 106 -10.14 -10.74 -15.89
N VAL A 107 -9.41 -9.63 -16.07
CA VAL A 107 -7.99 -9.50 -15.73
C VAL A 107 -7.79 -9.55 -14.23
N VAL A 108 -8.54 -8.74 -13.49
CA VAL A 108 -8.45 -8.66 -12.03
C VAL A 108 -8.79 -9.99 -11.39
N ALA A 109 -9.90 -10.63 -11.79
CA ALA A 109 -10.32 -11.92 -11.26
C ALA A 109 -9.26 -13.01 -11.49
N ARG A 110 -8.70 -13.09 -12.70
CA ARG A 110 -7.66 -14.06 -13.05
C ARG A 110 -6.39 -13.84 -12.23
N ASP A 111 -5.91 -12.60 -12.16
CA ASP A 111 -4.66 -12.27 -11.48
C ASP A 111 -4.77 -12.50 -9.97
N LEU A 112 -5.90 -12.15 -9.35
CA LEU A 112 -6.15 -12.41 -7.92
C LEU A 112 -6.27 -13.91 -7.63
N ALA A 113 -6.96 -14.69 -8.49
CA ALA A 113 -7.04 -16.13 -8.33
C ALA A 113 -5.66 -16.80 -8.44
N ALA A 114 -4.83 -16.38 -9.40
CA ALA A 114 -3.46 -16.87 -9.55
C ALA A 114 -2.60 -16.49 -8.34
N ALA A 115 -2.71 -15.25 -7.84
CA ALA A 115 -2.00 -14.81 -6.64
C ALA A 115 -2.41 -15.62 -5.41
N LYS A 116 -3.70 -15.87 -5.20
CA LYS A 116 -4.20 -16.70 -4.10
C LYS A 116 -3.59 -18.10 -4.16
N ALA A 117 -3.68 -18.77 -5.31
CA ALA A 117 -3.16 -20.12 -5.47
C ALA A 117 -1.64 -20.21 -5.18
N ALA A 118 -0.86 -19.22 -5.66
CA ALA A 118 0.57 -19.17 -5.38
C ALA A 118 0.89 -18.94 -3.89
N LEU A 119 0.14 -18.06 -3.23
CA LEU A 119 0.27 -17.77 -1.80
C LEU A 119 -0.09 -18.98 -0.94
N ASP A 120 -1.23 -19.64 -1.21
CA ASP A 120 -1.66 -20.86 -0.53
C ASP A 120 -0.61 -21.97 -0.66
N ALA A 121 -0.14 -22.24 -1.89
CA ALA A 121 0.87 -23.26 -2.12
C ALA A 121 2.18 -22.96 -1.37
N ARG A 122 2.58 -21.69 -1.32
CA ARG A 122 3.77 -21.26 -0.56
C ARG A 122 3.56 -21.40 0.94
N ALA A 123 2.39 -21.03 1.46
CA ALA A 123 2.03 -21.18 2.86
C ALA A 123 2.07 -22.65 3.29
N MET A 124 1.47 -23.56 2.53
CA MET A 124 1.47 -25.00 2.83
C MET A 124 2.89 -25.54 3.02
N ARG A 125 3.81 -25.26 2.09
CA ARG A 125 5.21 -25.68 2.21
C ARG A 125 5.94 -25.09 3.43
N LEU A 126 5.55 -23.89 3.87
CA LEU A 126 6.12 -23.26 5.06
C LEU A 126 5.57 -23.88 6.34
N PHE A 127 4.26 -24.17 6.38
CA PHE A 127 3.66 -24.89 7.49
C PHE A 127 4.24 -26.30 7.64
N ASP A 128 4.44 -27.03 6.54
CA ASP A 128 5.06 -28.36 6.57
C ASP A 128 6.47 -28.30 7.16
N ARG A 129 7.27 -27.29 6.77
CA ARG A 129 8.61 -27.06 7.35
C ARG A 129 8.60 -26.72 8.83
N LEU A 130 7.54 -26.10 9.32
CA LEU A 130 7.36 -25.74 10.73
C LEU A 130 6.63 -26.82 11.54
N GLY A 131 6.19 -27.91 10.90
CA GLY A 131 5.42 -28.97 11.54
C GLY A 131 4.02 -28.54 11.97
N ILE A 132 3.40 -27.56 11.30
CA ILE A 132 2.07 -27.05 11.64
C ILE A 132 1.03 -27.81 10.80
N ALA A 133 0.27 -28.68 11.47
CA ALA A 133 -0.78 -29.49 10.84
C ALA A 133 -2.13 -28.75 10.74
N GLY A 134 -2.97 -29.20 9.80
CA GLY A 134 -4.33 -28.67 9.59
C GLY A 134 -4.85 -28.99 8.19
N GLY A 135 -6.18 -29.08 8.06
CA GLY A 135 -6.86 -29.48 6.82
C GLY A 135 -6.97 -28.38 5.76
N THR A 136 -6.90 -27.10 6.16
CA THR A 136 -6.96 -25.93 5.25
C THR A 136 -5.85 -24.93 5.59
N THR A 137 -5.59 -23.97 4.69
CA THR A 137 -4.67 -22.85 4.96
C THR A 137 -5.09 -22.09 6.21
N GLY A 138 -6.38 -21.78 6.34
CA GLY A 138 -6.92 -21.04 7.47
C GLY A 138 -6.76 -21.78 8.80
N ALA A 139 -7.01 -23.08 8.84
CA ALA A 139 -6.83 -23.88 10.06
C ALA A 139 -5.37 -23.88 10.54
N ARG A 140 -4.40 -23.92 9.62
CA ARG A 140 -2.98 -23.86 9.96
C ARG A 140 -2.55 -22.46 10.41
N PHE A 141 -3.10 -21.41 9.80
CA PHE A 141 -2.88 -20.04 10.29
C PHE A 141 -3.46 -19.83 11.69
N GLU A 142 -4.67 -20.34 11.96
CA GLU A 142 -5.28 -20.27 13.30
C GLU A 142 -4.40 -20.97 14.35
N ALA A 143 -3.87 -22.16 14.03
CA ALA A 143 -2.92 -22.85 14.90
C ALA A 143 -1.65 -22.01 15.16
N LEU A 144 -1.08 -21.40 14.12
CA LEU A 144 0.09 -20.52 14.25
C LEU A 144 -0.22 -19.26 15.06
N TRP A 145 -1.39 -18.66 14.88
CA TRP A 145 -1.80 -17.43 15.58
C TRP A 145 -2.03 -17.67 17.07
N ARG A 146 -2.48 -18.86 17.46
CA ARG A 146 -2.74 -19.23 18.86
C ARG A 146 -1.51 -19.79 19.59
N ASP A 147 -0.44 -20.11 18.86
CA ASP A 147 0.77 -20.67 19.45
C ASP A 147 1.47 -19.65 20.38
N PRO A 148 1.55 -19.93 21.70
CA PRO A 148 2.08 -19.01 22.69
C PRO A 148 3.51 -18.52 22.42
N ARG A 149 4.31 -19.27 21.65
CA ARG A 149 5.69 -18.89 21.28
C ARG A 149 5.73 -17.56 20.51
N TRP A 150 4.66 -17.22 19.80
CA TRP A 150 4.58 -16.02 18.97
C TRP A 150 3.87 -14.85 19.64
N LEU A 151 3.28 -15.07 20.81
CA LEU A 151 2.42 -14.09 21.48
C LEU A 151 3.18 -13.23 22.47
N PHE A 152 2.87 -11.94 22.50
CA PHE A 152 3.30 -11.05 23.57
C PHE A 152 2.47 -11.29 24.83
N ALA A 153 3.01 -10.90 25.98
CA ALA A 153 2.23 -10.79 27.21
C ALA A 153 1.08 -9.76 27.02
N ASP A 154 -0.05 -9.97 27.69
CA ASP A 154 -1.22 -9.09 27.56
C ASP A 154 -1.21 -7.98 28.61
N ASP A 155 -0.10 -7.27 28.68
CA ASP A 155 0.17 -6.22 29.66
C ASP A 155 0.94 -5.06 29.02
N ALA A 156 1.32 -4.05 29.83
CA ALA A 156 2.09 -2.91 29.33
C ALA A 156 3.45 -3.34 28.76
N ALA A 157 4.14 -4.28 29.42
CA ALA A 157 5.44 -4.79 28.99
C ALA A 157 5.36 -5.52 27.64
N GLY A 158 4.30 -6.28 27.39
CA GLY A 158 4.06 -6.92 26.09
C GLY A 158 3.82 -5.92 24.96
N ARG A 159 3.08 -4.84 25.23
CA ARG A 159 2.88 -3.74 24.27
C ARG A 159 4.19 -3.00 23.97
N GLU A 160 5.00 -2.73 24.99
CA GLU A 160 6.34 -2.16 24.81
C GLU A 160 7.26 -3.07 24.01
N ALA A 161 7.25 -4.38 24.29
CA ALA A 161 8.02 -5.38 23.55
C ALA A 161 7.60 -5.45 22.07
N ALA A 162 6.31 -5.29 21.77
CA ALA A 162 5.82 -5.24 20.40
C ALA A 162 6.32 -4.00 19.65
N VAL A 163 6.27 -2.84 20.29
CA VAL A 163 6.82 -1.58 19.74
C VAL A 163 8.33 -1.70 19.53
N ALA A 164 9.06 -2.29 20.47
CA ALA A 164 10.49 -2.53 20.34
C ALA A 164 10.81 -3.46 19.14
N ALA A 165 10.03 -4.53 18.94
CA ALA A 165 10.18 -5.42 17.79
C ALA A 165 9.90 -4.70 16.45
N MET A 166 8.89 -3.83 16.41
CA MET A 166 8.60 -3.01 15.23
C MET A 166 9.73 -2.00 14.94
N ARG A 167 10.29 -1.37 15.99
CA ARG A 167 11.46 -0.49 15.87
C ARG A 167 12.70 -1.22 15.36
N ALA A 168 12.96 -2.44 15.85
CA ALA A 168 14.07 -3.27 15.37
C ALA A 168 13.92 -3.61 13.87
N THR A 169 12.70 -3.93 13.44
CA THR A 169 12.38 -4.14 12.02
C THR A 169 12.65 -2.86 11.22
N LEU A 170 12.15 -1.72 11.70
CA LEU A 170 12.34 -0.42 11.05
C LEU A 170 13.83 -0.04 10.93
N ALA A 171 14.63 -0.32 11.96
CA ALA A 171 16.08 -0.10 11.96
C ALA A 171 16.79 -0.96 10.90
N THR A 172 16.28 -2.18 10.64
CA THR A 172 16.79 -3.07 9.59
C THR A 172 16.45 -2.54 8.19
N ILE A 173 15.25 -1.97 8.01
CA ILE A 173 14.77 -1.48 6.71
C ILE A 173 15.44 -0.15 6.32
N ARG A 174 15.51 0.79 7.25
CA ARG A 174 15.94 2.18 7.02
C ARG A 174 17.24 2.34 6.20
N PRO A 175 18.36 1.65 6.48
CA PRO A 175 19.59 1.81 5.71
C PRO A 175 19.48 1.28 4.27
N GLN A 176 18.47 0.47 3.96
CA GLN A 176 18.25 -0.10 2.64
C GLN A 176 17.50 0.85 1.69
N MET A 177 16.85 1.90 2.21
CA MET A 177 15.99 2.80 1.43
C MET A 177 16.62 3.33 0.13
N PRO A 178 17.88 3.83 0.13
CA PRO A 178 18.50 4.31 -1.10
C PRO A 178 18.62 3.25 -2.20
N ARG A 179 18.78 1.97 -1.83
CA ARG A 179 18.89 0.84 -2.76
C ARG A 179 17.54 0.28 -3.18
N LEU A 180 16.51 0.50 -2.37
CA LEU A 180 15.16 0.01 -2.63
C LEU A 180 14.39 1.00 -3.47
N ILE A 181 14.22 2.23 -2.99
CA ILE A 181 13.33 3.23 -3.60
C ILE A 181 14.03 4.53 -4.02
N GLY A 182 15.35 4.59 -3.82
CA GLY A 182 16.17 5.78 -4.08
C GLY A 182 16.31 6.68 -2.87
N PRO A 183 17.08 7.78 -2.99
CA PRO A 183 17.26 8.74 -1.90
C PRO A 183 15.92 9.41 -1.56
N LEU A 184 15.65 9.56 -0.27
CA LEU A 184 14.48 10.26 0.25
C LEU A 184 14.90 11.57 0.93
N PRO A 185 14.02 12.58 0.98
CA PRO A 185 14.21 13.72 1.88
C PRO A 185 14.44 13.23 3.32
N ALA A 186 15.36 13.87 4.05
CA ALA A 186 15.71 13.46 5.41
C ALA A 186 14.48 13.40 6.35
N ALA A 187 13.54 14.34 6.17
CA ALA A 187 12.27 14.32 6.89
C ALA A 187 11.50 13.01 6.69
N CYS A 188 11.40 12.50 5.46
CA CYS A 188 10.68 11.26 5.15
C CYS A 188 11.32 10.01 5.77
N LEU A 189 12.60 10.08 6.13
CA LEU A 189 13.26 9.03 6.89
C LEU A 189 13.00 9.17 8.40
N SER A 190 12.66 10.34 8.91
CA SER A 190 12.41 10.59 10.35
C SER A 190 11.06 10.03 10.79
N VAL A 191 10.98 8.71 10.93
CA VAL A 191 9.75 7.99 11.30
C VAL A 191 9.99 7.06 12.49
N ASP A 192 8.98 6.85 13.32
CA ASP A 192 9.01 5.91 14.45
C ASP A 192 7.60 5.34 14.72
N VAL A 193 7.49 4.42 15.68
CA VAL A 193 6.25 3.77 16.11
C VAL A 193 6.06 3.92 17.61
N ARG A 194 4.81 4.14 18.04
CA ARG A 194 4.39 4.14 19.44
C ARG A 194 3.00 3.51 19.59
N PRO A 195 2.62 3.00 20.78
CA PRO A 195 1.25 2.54 20.99
C PRO A 195 0.29 3.73 21.16
N LEU A 196 -1.01 3.46 21.06
CA LEU A 196 -2.04 4.38 21.55
C LEU A 196 -1.82 4.65 23.06
N ASP A 197 -1.98 5.90 23.48
CA ASP A 197 -2.00 6.29 24.89
C ASP A 197 -3.38 6.10 25.54
N ALA A 198 -3.46 6.30 26.85
CA ALA A 198 -4.70 6.09 27.61
C ALA A 198 -5.85 7.01 27.17
N ALA A 199 -5.56 8.26 26.79
CA ALA A 199 -6.56 9.21 26.35
C ALA A 199 -7.08 8.85 24.95
N GLU A 200 -6.20 8.39 24.06
CA GLU A 200 -6.55 7.91 22.73
C GLU A 200 -7.42 6.64 22.79
N ILE A 201 -7.10 5.72 23.70
CA ILE A 201 -7.90 4.51 23.94
C ILE A 201 -9.28 4.90 24.51
N ALA A 202 -9.33 5.78 25.50
CA ALA A 202 -10.59 6.25 26.09
C ALA A 202 -11.48 6.97 25.06
N ALA A 203 -10.88 7.67 24.10
CA ALA A 203 -11.57 8.30 22.99
C ALA A 203 -11.99 7.32 21.86
N GLY A 204 -11.77 6.01 22.04
CA GLY A 204 -12.17 4.98 21.08
C GLY A 204 -11.34 4.97 19.79
N LYS A 205 -10.16 5.59 19.77
CA LYS A 205 -9.33 5.65 18.56
C LYS A 205 -8.82 4.25 18.15
N GLY A 206 -8.72 4.06 16.83
CA GLY A 206 -7.92 3.02 16.21
C GLY A 206 -6.51 3.51 15.90
N GLY A 207 -5.69 2.65 15.29
CA GLY A 207 -4.34 3.02 14.87
C GLY A 207 -4.37 4.09 13.77
N TYR A 208 -3.40 5.00 13.77
CA TYR A 208 -3.35 6.12 12.83
C TYR A 208 -1.91 6.59 12.56
N ARG A 209 -1.75 7.52 11.62
CA ARG A 209 -0.46 8.03 11.15
C ARG A 209 -0.34 9.54 11.40
N ILE A 210 0.85 9.96 11.80
CA ILE A 210 1.32 11.34 11.74
C ILE A 210 2.41 11.35 10.67
N LEU A 211 2.18 12.08 9.57
CA LEU A 211 3.14 12.10 8.46
C LEU A 211 4.39 12.89 8.83
N PRO A 212 5.59 12.42 8.46
CA PRO A 212 6.81 13.19 8.67
C PRO A 212 6.83 14.43 7.76
N ALA A 213 7.35 15.52 8.29
CA ALA A 213 7.56 16.80 7.60
C ALA A 213 8.82 17.50 8.17
N PRO A 214 9.35 18.57 7.56
CA PRO A 214 10.44 19.33 8.15
C PRO A 214 10.11 19.76 9.60
N GLY A 215 10.93 19.35 10.57
CA GLY A 215 10.70 19.61 12.00
C GLY A 215 9.67 18.70 12.69
N VAL A 216 9.02 17.79 11.96
CA VAL A 216 8.00 16.86 12.48
C VAL A 216 8.45 15.42 12.27
N GLN A 217 8.64 14.67 13.36
CA GLN A 217 8.86 13.23 13.29
C GLN A 217 7.55 12.52 12.92
N GLY A 218 7.60 11.68 11.90
CA GLY A 218 6.47 10.83 11.53
C GLY A 218 6.25 9.72 12.55
N LEU A 219 5.00 9.41 12.88
CA LEU A 219 4.66 8.38 13.84
C LEU A 219 3.56 7.47 13.30
N TYR A 220 3.80 6.16 13.32
CA TYR A 220 2.71 5.20 13.30
C TYR A 220 2.26 4.95 14.74
N VAL A 221 1.05 5.39 15.06
CA VAL A 221 0.42 5.14 16.36
C VAL A 221 -0.36 3.84 16.25
N VAL A 222 0.22 2.75 16.74
CA VAL A 222 -0.29 1.39 16.53
C VAL A 222 -1.35 1.02 17.56
N ASP A 223 -2.44 0.41 17.09
CA ASP A 223 -3.47 -0.17 17.95
C ASP A 223 -3.04 -1.57 18.46
N LEU A 224 -2.68 -1.60 19.75
CA LEU A 224 -2.29 -2.78 20.51
C LEU A 224 -3.24 -3.04 21.68
N LYS A 225 -4.52 -2.63 21.59
CA LYS A 225 -5.52 -2.89 22.65
C LYS A 225 -5.63 -4.39 22.93
N ASP A 226 -5.70 -5.21 21.88
CA ASP A 226 -5.65 -6.67 21.93
C ASP A 226 -4.32 -7.17 21.34
N ILE A 227 -3.26 -7.10 22.15
CA ILE A 227 -1.91 -7.44 21.71
C ILE A 227 -1.74 -8.95 21.42
N ARG A 228 -2.52 -9.82 22.08
CA ARG A 228 -2.48 -11.27 21.83
C ARG A 228 -2.90 -11.63 20.41
N ARG A 229 -3.69 -10.78 19.73
CA ARG A 229 -4.06 -10.95 18.32
C ARG A 229 -3.10 -10.27 17.34
N ARG A 230 -1.93 -9.83 17.82
CA ARG A 230 -0.83 -9.22 17.05
C ARG A 230 0.46 -10.04 17.21
N PRO A 231 0.53 -11.28 16.71
CA PRO A 231 1.69 -12.14 16.92
C PRO A 231 2.95 -11.56 16.30
N ARG A 232 4.09 -11.81 16.94
CA ARG A 232 5.42 -11.29 16.58
C ARG A 232 5.76 -11.44 15.10
N PHE A 233 5.51 -12.62 14.54
CA PHE A 233 5.86 -12.95 13.16
C PHE A 233 5.08 -12.12 12.12
N SER A 234 3.95 -11.51 12.49
CA SER A 234 3.12 -10.71 11.58
C SER A 234 3.55 -9.24 11.51
N LEU A 235 4.24 -8.74 12.56
CA LEU A 235 4.57 -7.32 12.70
C LEU A 235 5.52 -6.78 11.62
N PRO A 236 6.52 -7.55 11.10
CA PRO A 236 7.41 -7.02 10.08
C PRO A 236 6.70 -6.56 8.79
N SER A 237 5.63 -7.23 8.38
CA SER A 237 4.82 -6.80 7.23
C SER A 237 4.08 -5.49 7.52
N VAL A 238 3.54 -5.35 8.74
CA VAL A 238 2.90 -4.09 9.18
C VAL A 238 3.91 -2.95 9.16
N VAL A 239 5.14 -3.16 9.63
CA VAL A 239 6.19 -2.13 9.57
C VAL A 239 6.50 -1.73 8.12
N ALA A 240 6.63 -2.70 7.22
CA ALA A 240 6.89 -2.43 5.80
C ALA A 240 5.76 -1.62 5.14
N HIS A 241 4.51 -1.93 5.49
CA HIS A 241 3.30 -1.30 4.96
C HIS A 241 3.10 0.12 5.52
N GLU A 242 3.14 0.26 6.84
CA GLU A 242 2.76 1.46 7.56
C GLU A 242 3.88 2.51 7.57
N LEU A 243 5.13 2.06 7.70
CA LEU A 243 6.30 2.92 7.89
C LEU A 243 7.13 2.97 6.60
N LEU A 244 8.27 2.26 6.57
CA LEU A 244 9.20 2.25 5.44
C LEU A 244 9.26 0.86 4.83
N PRO A 245 9.30 0.71 3.49
CA PRO A 245 9.20 1.75 2.46
C PRO A 245 7.75 2.16 2.12
N GLY A 246 6.76 1.75 2.91
CA GLY A 246 5.33 1.98 2.65
C GLY A 246 4.85 3.42 2.84
N HIS A 247 3.76 3.59 3.58
CA HIS A 247 3.03 4.86 3.63
C HIS A 247 3.84 6.06 4.11
N MET A 248 4.72 5.89 5.11
CA MET A 248 5.53 7.03 5.59
C MET A 248 6.62 7.47 4.61
N ALA A 249 6.95 6.66 3.59
CA ALA A 249 7.77 7.12 2.48
C ALA A 249 6.90 7.76 1.38
N GLN A 250 5.76 7.16 1.05
CA GLN A 250 4.93 7.57 -0.08
C GLN A 250 4.10 8.83 0.19
N MET A 251 3.36 8.90 1.29
CA MET A 251 2.40 9.98 1.54
C MET A 251 3.07 11.36 1.69
N PRO A 252 4.23 11.50 2.35
CA PRO A 252 4.93 12.80 2.41
C PRO A 252 5.42 13.27 1.03
N LEU A 253 5.92 12.36 0.20
CA LEU A 253 6.32 12.70 -1.17
C LEU A 253 5.12 13.12 -2.02
N GLU A 254 3.97 12.45 -1.85
CA GLU A 254 2.72 12.86 -2.48
C GLU A 254 2.29 14.26 -2.03
N ALA A 255 2.37 14.56 -0.74
CA ALA A 255 2.03 15.89 -0.21
C ALA A 255 2.92 16.98 -0.82
N LEU A 256 4.22 16.73 -0.97
CA LEU A 256 5.17 17.64 -1.62
C LEU A 256 4.92 17.81 -3.13
N ALA A 257 4.37 16.79 -3.79
CA ALA A 257 4.06 16.84 -5.22
C ALA A 257 2.78 17.62 -5.56
N HIS A 258 1.92 17.89 -4.56
CA HIS A 258 0.66 18.63 -4.71
C HIS A 258 -0.22 18.15 -5.90
N PRO A 259 -0.55 16.85 -5.99
CA PRO A 259 -1.46 16.35 -7.04
C PRO A 259 -2.83 17.04 -6.97
N HIS A 260 -3.45 17.26 -8.13
CA HIS A 260 -4.80 17.82 -8.19
C HIS A 260 -5.83 16.87 -7.52
N PRO A 261 -6.87 17.37 -6.83
CA PRO A 261 -7.88 16.53 -6.17
C PRO A 261 -8.56 15.49 -7.09
N LEU A 262 -8.79 15.82 -8.37
CA LEU A 262 -9.32 14.84 -9.33
C LEU A 262 -8.38 13.65 -9.52
N ARG A 263 -7.05 13.86 -9.52
CA ARG A 263 -6.10 12.74 -9.54
C ARG A 263 -6.13 11.94 -8.25
N LEU A 264 -6.26 12.60 -7.10
CA LEU A 264 -6.41 11.92 -5.81
C LEU A 264 -7.63 10.98 -5.80
N ARG A 265 -8.74 11.40 -6.41
CA ARG A 265 -9.99 10.65 -6.58
C ARG A 265 -9.84 9.46 -7.53
N TYR A 266 -9.26 9.68 -8.72
CA TYR A 266 -9.22 8.68 -9.80
C TYR A 266 -7.97 7.79 -9.81
N ALA A 267 -7.07 7.96 -8.85
CA ALA A 267 -5.94 7.06 -8.60
C ALA A 267 -5.91 6.59 -7.14
N ALA A 268 -7.06 6.58 -6.47
CA ALA A 268 -7.17 6.33 -5.03
C ALA A 268 -6.56 4.98 -4.60
N GLY A 269 -6.66 3.94 -5.44
CA GLY A 269 -6.13 2.60 -5.14
C GLY A 269 -4.61 2.53 -5.09
N PHE A 270 -3.89 3.53 -5.60
CA PHE A 270 -2.43 3.57 -5.56
C PHE A 270 -1.87 3.63 -4.14
N SER A 271 -2.53 4.33 -3.21
CA SER A 271 -1.98 4.53 -1.86
C SER A 271 -1.90 3.21 -1.09
N GLU A 272 -3.02 2.48 -0.99
CA GLU A 272 -3.04 1.13 -0.40
C GLU A 272 -2.20 0.17 -1.24
N GLY A 273 -2.30 0.26 -2.58
CA GLY A 273 -1.50 -0.57 -3.47
C GLY A 273 0.01 -0.39 -3.28
N TRP A 274 0.49 0.82 -2.97
CA TRP A 274 1.88 1.07 -2.62
C TRP A 274 2.25 0.44 -1.28
N GLY A 275 1.40 0.57 -0.25
CA GLY A 275 1.62 -0.04 1.06
C GLY A 275 1.76 -1.56 0.96
N VAL A 276 0.88 -2.23 0.22
CA VAL A 276 0.93 -3.68 -0.01
C VAL A 276 2.13 -4.05 -0.90
N TYR A 277 2.41 -3.26 -1.93
CA TYR A 277 3.59 -3.43 -2.76
C TYR A 277 4.89 -3.31 -1.96
N ALA A 278 4.95 -2.42 -0.97
CA ALA A 278 6.11 -2.27 -0.09
C ALA A 278 6.36 -3.53 0.74
N GLU A 279 5.31 -4.23 1.19
CA GLU A 279 5.43 -5.55 1.81
C GLU A 279 6.09 -6.55 0.85
N MET A 280 5.62 -6.62 -0.39
CA MET A 280 6.17 -7.51 -1.42
C MET A 280 7.63 -7.15 -1.77
N LEU A 281 7.94 -5.86 -1.89
CA LEU A 281 9.30 -5.36 -2.11
C LEU A 281 10.24 -5.80 -0.98
N MET A 282 9.79 -5.73 0.27
CA MET A 282 10.60 -6.19 1.40
C MET A 282 10.74 -7.71 1.46
N ALA A 283 9.73 -8.46 1.03
CA ALA A 283 9.85 -9.91 0.84
C ALA A 283 10.95 -10.23 -0.18
N ASP A 284 10.95 -9.53 -1.32
CA ASP A 284 11.96 -9.68 -2.36
C ASP A 284 13.32 -9.13 -1.97
N ALA A 285 13.41 -8.20 -1.02
CA ALA A 285 14.66 -7.71 -0.44
C ALA A 285 15.24 -8.66 0.63
N GLY A 286 14.47 -9.65 1.08
CA GLY A 286 14.90 -10.65 2.05
C GLY A 286 14.56 -10.35 3.51
N LEU A 287 13.65 -9.40 3.78
CA LEU A 287 13.24 -9.06 5.15
C LEU A 287 12.61 -10.26 5.89
N PHE A 288 11.88 -11.10 5.17
CA PHE A 288 11.11 -12.21 5.72
C PHE A 288 11.83 -13.55 5.50
N SER A 289 13.10 -13.64 5.89
CA SER A 289 13.91 -14.85 5.70
C SER A 289 13.49 -16.01 6.60
N ASP A 290 12.97 -15.71 7.80
CA ASP A 290 12.42 -16.69 8.73
C ASP A 290 11.06 -17.23 8.23
N PRO A 291 10.83 -18.56 8.26
CA PRO A 291 9.58 -19.15 7.79
C PRO A 291 8.30 -18.62 8.46
N ALA A 292 8.32 -18.36 9.77
CA ALA A 292 7.13 -17.84 10.47
C ALA A 292 6.84 -16.40 10.06
N THR A 293 7.88 -15.59 9.89
CA THR A 293 7.75 -14.20 9.43
C THR A 293 7.26 -14.13 7.98
N MET A 294 7.73 -15.04 7.11
CA MET A 294 7.20 -15.21 5.76
C MET A 294 5.72 -15.61 5.77
N LEU A 295 5.30 -16.49 6.68
CA LEU A 295 3.89 -16.82 6.87
C LEU A 295 3.07 -15.60 7.32
N GLY A 296 3.62 -14.75 8.19
CA GLY A 296 3.00 -13.46 8.54
C GLY A 296 2.77 -12.56 7.34
N HIS A 297 3.79 -12.42 6.48
CA HIS A 297 3.66 -11.69 5.21
C HIS A 297 2.61 -12.32 4.28
N ILE A 298 2.63 -13.65 4.12
CA ILE A 298 1.66 -14.36 3.25
C ILE A 298 0.24 -14.20 3.78
N HIS A 299 0.03 -14.26 5.10
CA HIS A 299 -1.29 -14.02 5.71
C HIS A 299 -1.82 -12.64 5.36
N TRP A 300 -0.97 -11.61 5.48
CA TRP A 300 -1.29 -10.24 5.09
C TRP A 300 -1.58 -10.08 3.60
N MET A 301 -0.89 -10.82 2.73
CA MET A 301 -1.18 -10.84 1.30
C MET A 301 -2.51 -11.54 0.99
N LEU A 302 -2.74 -12.71 1.58
CA LEU A 302 -4.01 -13.43 1.48
C LEU A 302 -5.16 -12.57 1.98
N PHE A 303 -4.97 -11.80 3.06
CA PHE A 303 -6.00 -10.90 3.60
C PHE A 303 -6.49 -9.93 2.53
N ARG A 304 -5.59 -9.29 1.76
CA ARG A 304 -5.99 -8.41 0.65
C ARG A 304 -6.61 -9.21 -0.49
N VAL A 305 -5.96 -10.29 -0.93
CA VAL A 305 -6.38 -11.08 -2.09
C VAL A 305 -7.76 -11.71 -1.89
N THR A 306 -8.06 -12.28 -0.73
CA THR A 306 -9.36 -12.90 -0.44
C THR A 306 -10.46 -11.85 -0.30
N ARG A 307 -10.15 -10.65 0.21
CA ARG A 307 -11.10 -9.52 0.22
C ARG A 307 -11.41 -9.05 -1.19
N GLY A 308 -10.41 -9.01 -2.08
CA GLY A 308 -10.61 -8.68 -3.50
C GLY A 308 -11.43 -9.74 -4.25
N LEU A 309 -11.24 -11.03 -3.94
CA LEU A 309 -12.08 -12.10 -4.48
C LEU A 309 -13.50 -12.06 -3.91
N ALA A 310 -13.67 -11.76 -2.62
CA ALA A 310 -14.97 -11.58 -2.00
C ALA A 310 -15.75 -10.41 -2.62
N ASP A 311 -15.06 -9.32 -2.98
CA ASP A 311 -15.64 -8.19 -3.71
C ASP A 311 -16.24 -8.62 -5.05
N ILE A 312 -15.55 -9.49 -5.79
CA ILE A 312 -16.06 -10.07 -7.06
C ILE A 312 -17.21 -11.05 -6.78
N ASP A 313 -17.08 -11.90 -5.76
CA ASP A 313 -18.08 -12.89 -5.38
C ASP A 313 -19.43 -12.23 -5.06
N LEU A 314 -19.41 -11.17 -4.23
CA LEU A 314 -20.59 -10.43 -3.78
C LEU A 314 -21.28 -9.66 -4.92
N HIS A 315 -20.51 -8.95 -5.76
CA HIS A 315 -21.09 -8.02 -6.74
C HIS A 315 -21.32 -8.61 -8.12
N VAL A 316 -20.63 -9.69 -8.47
CA VAL A 316 -20.66 -10.24 -9.84
C VAL A 316 -21.20 -11.67 -9.85
N ARG A 317 -20.82 -12.50 -8.88
CA ARG A 317 -21.13 -13.95 -8.89
C ARG A 317 -22.37 -14.33 -8.07
N GLY A 318 -23.01 -13.37 -7.43
CA GLY A 318 -24.22 -13.59 -6.63
C GLY A 318 -23.98 -14.45 -5.38
N VAL A 319 -22.75 -14.44 -4.85
CA VAL A 319 -22.41 -15.12 -3.59
C VAL A 319 -22.87 -14.22 -2.44
N ASP A 320 -23.56 -14.79 -1.45
CA ASP A 320 -23.98 -14.07 -0.26
C ASP A 320 -22.81 -13.77 0.71
N THR A 321 -23.05 -12.89 1.68
CA THR A 321 -22.04 -12.45 2.65
C THR A 321 -21.52 -13.59 3.52
N ASP A 322 -22.35 -14.56 3.88
CA ASP A 322 -21.98 -15.67 4.76
C ASP A 322 -21.01 -16.61 4.05
N ARG A 323 -21.29 -16.92 2.78
CA ARG A 323 -20.44 -17.74 1.94
C ARG A 323 -19.15 -17.01 1.56
N ALA A 324 -19.21 -15.72 1.25
CA ALA A 324 -18.02 -14.91 1.03
C ALA A 324 -17.12 -14.89 2.28
N ALA A 325 -17.71 -14.74 3.47
CA ALA A 325 -16.99 -14.79 4.74
C ALA A 325 -16.37 -16.18 4.99
N ALA A 326 -17.07 -17.27 4.64
CA ALA A 326 -16.54 -18.63 4.72
C ALA A 326 -15.32 -18.83 3.81
N HIS A 327 -15.35 -18.36 2.56
CA HIS A 327 -14.20 -18.42 1.64
C HIS A 327 -12.97 -17.67 2.18
N ILE A 328 -13.19 -16.51 2.83
CA ILE A 328 -12.10 -15.77 3.49
C ILE A 328 -11.51 -16.58 4.66
N ARG A 329 -12.37 -17.14 5.53
CA ARG A 329 -11.94 -17.95 6.68
C ARG A 329 -11.16 -19.19 6.27
N GLU A 330 -11.54 -19.85 5.19
CA GLU A 330 -10.84 -21.03 4.69
C GLU A 330 -9.37 -20.74 4.36
N SER A 331 -9.06 -19.49 4.00
CA SER A 331 -7.69 -19.06 3.67
C SER A 331 -6.95 -18.44 4.84
N LEU A 332 -7.64 -17.67 5.70
CA LEU A 332 -7.01 -16.86 6.75
C LEU A 332 -7.11 -17.44 8.17
N GLY A 333 -8.10 -18.30 8.40
CA GLY A 333 -8.50 -18.72 9.74
C GLY A 333 -9.29 -17.63 10.44
N GLU A 334 -8.95 -17.38 11.71
CA GLU A 334 -9.57 -16.33 12.51
C GLU A 334 -9.38 -14.92 11.90
N SER A 335 -10.30 -14.03 12.23
CA SER A 335 -10.21 -12.63 11.80
C SER A 335 -8.98 -11.94 12.38
N VAL A 336 -8.42 -10.99 11.64
CA VAL A 336 -7.51 -10.00 12.23
C VAL A 336 -8.30 -9.08 13.16
N TYR A 337 -7.69 -8.69 14.29
CA TYR A 337 -8.39 -7.99 15.39
C TYR A 337 -9.21 -6.78 14.95
N PHE A 338 -8.63 -5.92 14.12
CA PHE A 338 -9.22 -4.65 13.70
C PHE A 338 -10.09 -4.74 12.44
N ALA A 339 -10.18 -5.92 11.81
CA ALA A 339 -11.08 -6.16 10.69
C ALA A 339 -11.75 -7.54 10.84
N PRO A 340 -12.76 -7.66 11.74
CA PRO A 340 -13.58 -8.87 11.84
C PRO A 340 -14.21 -9.22 10.49
N ILE A 341 -14.04 -10.46 10.03
CA ILE A 341 -14.44 -10.89 8.67
C ILE A 341 -15.93 -10.60 8.42
N ASP A 342 -16.82 -10.88 9.37
CA ASP A 342 -18.26 -10.65 9.23
C ASP A 342 -18.63 -9.18 9.04
N ARG A 343 -17.90 -8.28 9.73
CA ARG A 343 -18.09 -6.83 9.54
C ARG A 343 -17.46 -6.36 8.25
N ASP A 344 -16.35 -6.98 7.86
CA ASP A 344 -15.63 -6.60 6.66
C ASP A 344 -16.41 -6.95 5.41
N VAL A 345 -17.03 -8.13 5.30
CA VAL A 345 -17.86 -8.49 4.13
C VAL A 345 -19.04 -7.56 3.92
N VAL A 346 -19.65 -7.03 4.99
CA VAL A 346 -20.71 -6.01 4.90
C VAL A 346 -20.17 -4.71 4.31
N ARG A 347 -18.96 -4.30 4.73
CA ARG A 347 -18.28 -3.13 4.15
C ARG A 347 -17.84 -3.37 2.72
N ILE A 348 -17.44 -4.59 2.36
CA ILE A 348 -17.12 -4.94 0.98
C ILE A 348 -18.37 -4.74 0.12
N ALA A 349 -19.53 -5.24 0.56
CA ALA A 349 -20.80 -5.08 -0.16
C ALA A 349 -21.24 -3.62 -0.36
N SER A 350 -20.73 -2.66 0.44
CA SER A 350 -21.02 -1.23 0.26
C SER A 350 -20.06 -0.49 -0.67
N ASP A 351 -18.87 -1.05 -0.92
CA ASP A 351 -17.78 -0.42 -1.67
C ASP A 351 -17.33 -1.27 -2.87
N PRO A 352 -18.19 -1.47 -3.89
CA PRO A 352 -17.90 -2.37 -5.02
C PRO A 352 -16.62 -2.00 -5.76
N GLY A 353 -15.78 -2.99 -5.98
CA GLY A 353 -14.56 -2.91 -6.77
C GLY A 353 -13.35 -2.32 -6.05
N LEU A 354 -13.52 -1.77 -4.83
CA LEU A 354 -12.44 -1.16 -4.06
C LEU A 354 -11.46 -2.21 -3.53
N ARG A 355 -11.93 -3.33 -2.99
CA ARG A 355 -11.01 -4.36 -2.45
C ARG A 355 -10.33 -5.13 -3.55
N ALA A 356 -11.03 -5.32 -4.68
CA ALA A 356 -10.42 -5.87 -5.87
C ALA A 356 -9.26 -4.97 -6.35
N ALA A 357 -9.44 -3.65 -6.35
CA ALA A 357 -8.38 -2.70 -6.67
C ALA A 357 -7.22 -2.72 -5.64
N ASP A 358 -7.52 -2.63 -4.33
CA ASP A 358 -6.53 -2.67 -3.25
C ASP A 358 -5.60 -3.89 -3.36
N ALA A 359 -6.16 -5.04 -3.76
CA ALA A 359 -5.42 -6.29 -3.91
C ALA A 359 -4.70 -6.42 -5.27
N TRP A 360 -5.21 -5.79 -6.34
CA TRP A 360 -4.68 -5.96 -7.69
C TRP A 360 -3.60 -4.96 -8.06
N VAL A 361 -3.75 -3.68 -7.67
CA VAL A 361 -2.74 -2.63 -7.89
C VAL A 361 -1.31 -3.05 -7.45
N PRO A 362 -1.07 -3.63 -6.26
CA PRO A 362 0.27 -4.05 -5.87
C PRO A 362 0.86 -5.10 -6.81
N LEU A 363 0.05 -6.02 -7.34
CA LEU A 363 0.49 -7.01 -8.33
C LEU A 363 0.95 -6.34 -9.62
N ARG A 364 0.30 -5.24 -10.02
CA ARG A 364 0.68 -4.45 -11.20
C ARG A 364 1.99 -3.69 -10.99
N ILE A 365 2.18 -3.09 -9.82
CA ILE A 365 3.45 -2.44 -9.48
C ILE A 365 4.59 -3.48 -9.48
N THR A 366 4.37 -4.64 -8.86
CA THR A 366 5.35 -5.74 -8.85
C THR A 366 5.67 -6.25 -10.25
N ALA A 367 4.67 -6.38 -11.12
CA ALA A 367 4.86 -6.83 -12.50
C ALA A 367 5.65 -5.83 -13.35
N ALA A 368 5.44 -4.52 -13.13
CA ALA A 368 6.17 -3.45 -13.83
C ALA A 368 7.61 -3.26 -13.32
N ARG A 369 7.87 -3.59 -12.06
CA ARG A 369 9.20 -3.41 -11.45
C ARG A 369 10.26 -4.29 -12.13
N PRO A 370 11.45 -3.75 -12.46
CA PRO A 370 12.56 -4.54 -12.94
C PRO A 370 12.94 -5.70 -12.00
N ARG A 371 13.26 -6.88 -12.58
CA ARG A 371 13.77 -8.01 -11.80
C ARG A 371 15.13 -7.74 -11.16
N ALA A 372 15.96 -6.95 -11.84
CA ALA A 372 17.32 -6.62 -11.40
C ALA A 372 17.28 -5.59 -10.26
N ARG A 373 17.69 -5.99 -9.04
CA ARG A 373 17.59 -5.15 -7.83
C ARG A 373 18.30 -3.79 -7.95
N GLN A 374 19.41 -3.73 -8.68
CA GLN A 374 20.15 -2.50 -8.92
C GLN A 374 19.37 -1.45 -9.75
N ARG A 375 18.29 -1.86 -10.42
CA ARG A 375 17.40 -0.99 -11.20
C ARG A 375 16.17 -0.52 -10.41
N TRP A 376 16.00 -0.98 -9.18
CA TRP A 376 14.83 -0.63 -8.36
C TRP A 376 14.73 0.88 -8.05
N PRO A 377 15.82 1.58 -7.66
CA PRO A 377 15.74 3.03 -7.42
C PRO A 377 15.25 3.81 -8.64
N GLN A 378 15.75 3.47 -9.83
CA GLN A 378 15.39 4.13 -11.10
C GLN A 378 13.93 3.91 -11.48
N PHE A 379 13.31 2.84 -10.99
CA PHE A 379 11.88 2.60 -11.15
C PHE A 379 11.05 3.35 -10.09
N HIS A 380 11.41 3.26 -8.81
CA HIS A 380 10.60 3.80 -7.72
C HIS A 380 10.70 5.32 -7.55
N THR A 381 11.88 5.91 -7.73
CA THR A 381 12.08 7.35 -7.55
C THR A 381 11.12 8.19 -8.42
N PRO A 382 11.05 8.01 -9.76
CA PRO A 382 10.08 8.75 -10.57
C PRO A 382 8.63 8.35 -10.29
N LEU A 383 8.37 7.09 -9.90
CA LEU A 383 7.02 6.62 -9.57
C LEU A 383 6.43 7.39 -8.38
N LEU A 384 7.23 7.64 -7.34
CA LEU A 384 6.82 8.36 -6.13
C LEU A 384 6.91 9.89 -6.24
N ALA A 385 7.80 10.42 -7.10
CA ALA A 385 8.12 11.85 -7.16
C ALA A 385 6.94 12.77 -7.47
N PHE A 386 5.88 12.24 -8.08
CA PHE A 386 4.73 13.04 -8.53
C PHE A 386 3.43 12.67 -7.80
N GLY A 387 3.49 11.88 -6.73
CA GLY A 387 2.30 11.37 -6.03
C GLY A 387 1.63 10.20 -6.75
N ARG A 388 0.40 9.85 -6.34
CA ARG A 388 -0.30 8.67 -6.86
C ARG A 388 -0.55 8.68 -8.36
N ARG A 389 -0.61 7.45 -8.92
CA ARG A 389 -0.78 7.15 -10.33
C ARG A 389 -1.85 6.09 -10.58
N ARG A 390 -2.50 6.16 -11.73
CA ARG A 390 -3.31 5.06 -12.26
C ARG A 390 -2.41 3.92 -12.75
N THR A 391 -2.87 2.68 -12.77
CA THR A 391 -2.03 1.52 -13.12
C THR A 391 -1.45 1.59 -14.54
N GLU A 392 -2.18 2.14 -15.52
CA GLU A 392 -1.67 2.39 -16.87
C GLU A 392 -0.53 3.43 -16.93
N GLN A 393 -0.38 4.26 -15.89
CA GLN A 393 0.70 5.27 -15.77
C GLN A 393 1.94 4.74 -15.02
N ILE A 394 1.96 3.46 -14.63
CA ILE A 394 3.07 2.81 -13.93
C ILE A 394 3.99 2.08 -14.90
N ALA A 395 3.43 1.51 -15.97
CA ALA A 395 4.16 0.71 -16.96
C ALA A 395 4.66 1.52 -18.17
N GLY A 396 4.17 2.75 -18.36
CA GLY A 396 4.63 3.70 -19.38
C GLY A 396 5.54 4.77 -18.80
#